data_AF-A0A925RAI9-F1
#
_entry.id   AF-A0A925RAI9-F1
#
_cell.length_a   1.000
_cell.length_b   1.000
_cell.length_c   1.000
_cell.angle_alpha   90.00
_cell.angle_beta   90.00
_cell.angle_gamma   90.00
#
_symmetry.space_group_name_H-M   'P 1'
#
loop_
_entity.id
_entity.type
_entity.pdbx_description
1 polymer ?
#
loop_
_entity_poly.entity_id
_entity_poly.type
_entity_poly.pdbx_seq_one_letter_code
_entity_poly.pdbx_strand_id
1 'polypeptide(L)'
;KELEVAAEKEHPGLRAEVAEMFAGKTYVLFLYTYLKDVRLVFAPPASIGNFGGEVDNWEWPRHTGDFSFMRAYTAPDGSSATYATHNIPYKPKRFIQVAPEGVEENDAVFLLGYPGRTARHRTASFLRYEQDVRLPTIVELYEWQIDEMEKAGAKDRAVEIKHASRMRSLANTEKRSRGQLLGLRRAKIVETRTQQEAALQAFIDSDAARSAKYGSLLKDIEAVDAELSAAGPFEINLVQLRQACRAAAFGYFVYDAAVERAKADLERETPYMDRNFPQSVQELQVSMSDWHPPTDQILLTGMLERLSRIPAACEIEPLKAILAEPGTLAAKAEALITKTRLGELSFVQECLTKTPGELQQVDDPLLKLIVQLHPVYLKLRETDKTRDGRLSQLYGSLIEVKQQFLATSFIPDANGTLRFTCGRIKSYSPADAVIRTPISTLRGVMEKTTGVEPFITPDRVLKKYEDGEFGRFVHPRLGQVPVAILYDTDTTGGNSGSPVLNSRGQLVGVNFDRCFEATINDFAWNKDYSRSIGVDIRYVLWITGVVYEADHLLKEMGVE
;
A
#
# COMPACT_ATOMS: atom_id res chain seq x y z
N LYS A 1 -16.70 3.79 -15.72
CA LYS A 1 -16.01 3.94 -17.03
C LYS A 1 -16.77 4.90 -17.97
N GLU A 2 -17.98 4.60 -18.43
CA GLU A 2 -18.73 5.49 -19.34
C GLU A 2 -18.94 6.90 -18.78
N LEU A 3 -19.37 7.01 -17.51
CA LEU A 3 -19.53 8.29 -16.81
C LEU A 3 -18.23 9.11 -16.76
N GLU A 4 -17.08 8.46 -16.55
CA GLU A 4 -15.78 9.13 -16.51
C GLU A 4 -15.41 9.70 -17.88
N VAL A 5 -15.55 8.89 -18.93
CA VAL A 5 -15.23 9.31 -20.31
C VAL A 5 -16.16 10.46 -20.76
N ALA A 6 -17.45 10.37 -20.43
CA ALA A 6 -18.41 11.44 -20.73
C ALA A 6 -18.04 12.75 -20.01
N ALA A 7 -17.70 12.66 -18.72
CA ALA A 7 -17.32 13.82 -17.92
C ALA A 7 -15.98 14.45 -18.37
N GLU A 8 -14.99 13.65 -18.76
CA GLU A 8 -13.73 14.16 -19.32
C GLU A 8 -13.92 14.84 -20.67
N LYS A 9 -14.90 14.39 -21.47
CA LYS A 9 -15.29 15.04 -22.73
C LYS A 9 -15.99 16.38 -22.49
N GLU A 10 -16.85 16.46 -21.48
CA GLU A 10 -17.54 17.71 -21.09
C GLU A 10 -16.60 18.71 -20.41
N HIS A 11 -15.55 18.22 -19.73
CA HIS A 11 -14.57 19.02 -19.01
C HIS A 11 -13.13 18.76 -19.50
N PRO A 12 -12.76 19.22 -20.71
CA PRO A 12 -11.43 19.00 -21.25
C PRO A 12 -10.32 19.47 -20.30
N GLY A 13 -9.31 18.61 -20.09
CA GLY A 13 -8.17 18.89 -19.21
C GLY A 13 -8.38 18.53 -17.74
N LEU A 14 -9.59 18.12 -17.34
CA LEU A 14 -9.84 17.49 -16.04
C LEU A 14 -9.81 15.96 -16.16
N ARG A 15 -9.49 15.30 -15.05
CA ARG A 15 -9.60 13.86 -14.88
C ARG A 15 -10.89 13.55 -14.12
N ALA A 16 -11.67 12.60 -14.59
CA ALA A 16 -12.88 12.17 -13.91
C ALA A 16 -12.69 10.81 -13.23
N GLU A 17 -13.18 10.69 -12.00
CA GLU A 17 -13.13 9.43 -11.25
C GLU A 17 -14.44 9.24 -10.49
N VAL A 18 -15.07 8.08 -10.68
CA VAL A 18 -16.24 7.70 -9.88
C VAL A 18 -15.78 6.95 -8.64
N ALA A 19 -16.06 7.50 -7.46
CA ALA A 19 -15.78 6.84 -6.19
C ALA A 19 -17.08 6.44 -5.48
N GLU A 20 -17.09 5.21 -4.96
CA GLU A 20 -18.17 4.67 -4.15
C GLU A 20 -18.01 5.11 -2.69
N MET A 21 -18.78 6.11 -2.25
CA MET A 21 -18.70 6.68 -0.90
C MET A 21 -19.32 5.77 0.17
N PHE A 22 -20.39 5.07 -0.19
CA PHE A 22 -21.03 4.05 0.62
C PHE A 22 -21.27 2.84 -0.27
N ALA A 23 -20.76 1.66 0.13
CA ALA A 23 -20.82 0.46 -0.68
C ALA A 23 -22.26 0.19 -1.15
N GLY A 24 -22.46 0.06 -2.47
CA GLY A 24 -23.74 -0.20 -3.11
C GLY A 24 -24.79 0.93 -3.03
N LYS A 25 -24.44 2.13 -2.53
CA LYS A 25 -25.45 3.17 -2.20
C LYS A 25 -25.17 4.55 -2.77
N THR A 26 -23.96 5.09 -2.61
CA THR A 26 -23.67 6.46 -3.05
C THR A 26 -22.39 6.49 -3.84
N TYR A 27 -22.48 7.02 -5.05
CA TYR A 27 -21.37 7.21 -5.96
C TYR A 27 -21.22 8.71 -6.20
N VAL A 28 -19.99 9.20 -6.11
CA VAL A 28 -19.66 10.60 -6.37
C VAL A 28 -18.65 10.64 -7.52
N LEU A 29 -18.94 11.47 -8.51
CA LEU A 29 -18.03 11.77 -9.59
C LEU A 29 -17.14 12.95 -9.16
N PHE A 30 -15.84 12.69 -9.05
CA PHE A 30 -14.85 13.71 -8.78
C PHE A 30 -14.22 14.20 -10.09
N LEU A 31 -14.06 15.51 -10.22
CA LEU A 31 -13.30 16.14 -11.29
C LEU A 31 -12.02 16.74 -10.72
N TYR A 32 -10.88 16.27 -11.19
CA TYR A 32 -9.57 16.69 -10.72
C TYR A 32 -8.82 17.49 -11.77
N THR A 33 -8.16 18.57 -11.34
CA THR A 33 -7.07 19.14 -12.12
C THR A 33 -5.87 18.19 -12.04
N TYR A 34 -5.55 17.53 -13.15
CA TYR A 34 -4.49 16.52 -13.19
C TYR A 34 -3.19 17.14 -13.69
N LEU A 35 -2.28 17.54 -12.80
CA LEU A 35 -1.00 18.18 -13.14
C LEU A 35 0.03 17.12 -13.54
N LYS A 36 0.56 17.20 -14.77
CA LYS A 36 1.42 16.16 -15.36
C LYS A 36 2.92 16.45 -15.27
N ASP A 37 3.31 17.71 -15.06
CA ASP A 37 4.70 18.11 -14.87
C ASP A 37 4.92 18.41 -13.38
N VAL A 38 5.47 17.43 -12.66
CA VAL A 38 5.82 17.54 -11.24
C VAL A 38 7.32 17.29 -11.10
N ARG A 39 8.04 18.28 -10.58
CA ARG A 39 9.51 18.26 -10.50
C ARG A 39 9.97 18.17 -9.05
N LEU A 40 11.00 17.36 -8.82
CA LEU A 40 11.71 17.35 -7.55
C LEU A 40 12.43 18.68 -7.33
N VAL A 41 12.19 19.32 -6.17
CA VAL A 41 12.84 20.57 -5.76
C VAL A 41 13.92 20.28 -4.72
N PHE A 42 13.60 19.44 -3.74
CA PHE A 42 14.53 19.07 -2.68
C PHE A 42 14.14 17.71 -2.12
N ALA A 43 15.12 16.84 -1.90
CA ALA A 43 14.98 15.65 -1.09
C ALA A 43 16.20 15.56 -0.18
N PRO A 44 16.04 15.28 1.12
CA PRO A 44 17.18 14.94 1.95
C PRO A 44 17.78 13.60 1.49
N PRO A 45 19.04 13.29 1.82
CA PRO A 45 19.60 11.96 1.60
C PRO A 45 18.71 10.85 2.19
N ALA A 46 18.78 9.66 1.60
CA ALA A 46 18.05 8.49 2.08
C ALA A 46 18.37 8.15 3.56
N SER A 47 19.60 8.43 4.02
CA SER A 47 19.98 8.27 5.42
C SER A 47 19.30 9.26 6.39
N ILE A 48 18.57 10.25 5.90
CA ILE A 48 17.63 11.08 6.68
C ILE A 48 16.19 10.70 6.35
N GLY A 49 15.84 10.65 5.06
CA GLY A 49 14.49 10.38 4.57
C GLY A 49 13.98 8.98 4.87
N ASN A 50 14.89 8.03 5.10
CA ASN A 50 14.63 6.64 5.43
C ASN A 50 15.55 6.14 6.56
N PHE A 51 15.98 7.04 7.47
CA PHE A 51 16.80 6.68 8.63
C PHE A 51 16.14 5.54 9.43
N GLY A 52 16.89 4.47 9.68
CA GLY A 52 16.42 3.25 10.32
C GLY A 52 15.74 2.23 9.41
N GLY A 53 15.44 2.59 8.16
CA GLY A 53 14.96 1.67 7.12
C GLY A 53 13.81 0.76 7.58
N GLU A 54 13.84 -0.50 7.16
CA GLU A 54 12.82 -1.50 7.55
C GLU A 54 12.86 -1.88 9.03
N VAL A 55 14.01 -1.68 9.70
CA VAL A 55 14.14 -1.93 11.15
C VAL A 55 13.19 -1.02 11.91
N ASP A 56 13.18 0.27 11.57
CA ASP A 56 12.34 1.27 12.22
C ASP A 56 10.96 1.45 11.53
N ASN A 57 10.70 0.84 10.36
CA ASN A 57 9.41 0.89 9.65
C ASN A 57 8.27 0.37 10.54
N TRP A 58 7.12 1.03 10.61
CA TRP A 58 6.03 0.75 11.57
C TRP A 58 6.40 0.89 13.07
N GLU A 59 7.63 1.25 13.44
CA GLU A 59 8.05 1.31 14.84
C GLU A 59 7.99 2.71 15.45
N TRP A 60 7.84 2.74 16.78
CA TRP A 60 8.16 3.89 17.61
C TRP A 60 9.02 3.46 18.82
N PRO A 61 10.12 4.16 19.14
CA PRO A 61 10.52 5.51 18.72
C PRO A 61 11.06 5.58 17.29
N ARG A 62 10.63 6.62 16.57
CA ARG A 62 11.01 6.89 15.18
C ARG A 62 11.83 8.17 15.07
N HIS A 63 12.84 8.19 14.20
CA HIS A 63 13.77 9.31 14.02
C HIS A 63 14.01 9.64 12.54
N THR A 64 13.01 9.37 11.70
CA THR A 64 13.10 9.53 10.24
C THR A 64 12.62 10.91 9.81
N GLY A 65 13.40 11.60 8.98
CA GLY A 65 13.03 12.86 8.33
C GLY A 65 12.35 12.61 6.99
N ASP A 66 11.21 11.92 6.99
CA ASP A 66 10.51 11.50 5.77
C ASP A 66 9.74 12.66 5.14
N PHE A 67 10.44 13.42 4.28
CA PHE A 67 9.84 14.50 3.49
C PHE A 67 10.60 14.71 2.19
N SER A 68 9.93 15.31 1.21
CA SER A 68 10.56 15.93 0.04
C SER A 68 9.70 17.12 -0.42
N PHE A 69 10.32 18.03 -1.16
CA PHE A 69 9.64 19.13 -1.82
C PHE A 69 9.55 18.85 -3.31
N MET A 70 8.32 18.90 -3.82
CA MET A 70 8.01 18.83 -5.23
C MET A 70 7.36 20.14 -5.67
N ARG A 71 7.48 20.49 -6.95
CA ARG A 71 6.80 21.64 -7.54
C ARG A 71 6.06 21.22 -8.79
N ALA A 72 4.77 21.53 -8.83
CA ALA A 72 3.96 21.32 -10.01
C ALA A 72 4.11 22.48 -10.99
N TYR A 73 4.05 22.16 -12.28
CA TYR A 73 4.20 23.08 -13.39
C TYR A 73 3.01 22.95 -14.35
N THR A 74 2.72 24.02 -15.06
CA THR A 74 1.70 24.10 -16.12
C THR A 74 2.29 24.72 -17.38
N ALA A 75 1.59 24.60 -18.50
CA ALA A 75 1.88 25.42 -19.66
C ALA A 75 1.76 26.92 -19.30
N PRO A 76 2.36 27.83 -20.10
CA PRO A 76 2.29 29.28 -19.87
C PRO A 76 0.86 29.84 -19.79
N ASP A 77 -0.10 29.17 -20.43
CA ASP A 77 -1.53 29.51 -20.38
C ASP A 77 -2.25 29.01 -19.11
N GLY A 78 -1.56 28.28 -18.25
CA GLY A 78 -2.08 27.70 -17.01
C GLY A 78 -2.70 26.31 -17.17
N SER A 79 -2.75 25.75 -18.37
CA SER A 79 -3.28 24.40 -18.62
C SER A 79 -2.31 23.31 -18.18
N SER A 80 -2.85 22.13 -17.85
CA SER A 80 -2.00 20.98 -17.52
C SER A 80 -1.25 20.49 -18.75
N ALA A 81 0.07 20.37 -18.63
CA ALA A 81 0.95 19.93 -19.69
C ALA A 81 1.94 18.88 -19.18
N THR A 82 2.39 18.02 -20.08
CA THR A 82 3.58 17.18 -19.84
C THR A 82 4.82 18.05 -19.73
N TYR A 83 5.94 17.46 -19.30
CA TYR A 83 7.21 18.16 -19.15
C TYR A 83 7.60 18.98 -20.38
N ALA A 84 7.90 20.26 -20.18
CA ALA A 84 8.54 21.14 -21.14
C ALA A 84 9.40 22.19 -20.42
N THR A 85 10.51 22.60 -21.02
CA THR A 85 11.44 23.57 -20.42
C THR A 85 10.82 24.95 -20.22
N HIS A 86 9.81 25.32 -21.00
CA HIS A 86 9.11 26.60 -20.93
C HIS A 86 7.86 26.58 -20.04
N ASN A 87 7.53 25.44 -19.40
CA ASN A 87 6.45 25.38 -18.42
C ASN A 87 6.77 26.28 -17.21
N ILE A 88 5.73 26.83 -16.59
CA ILE A 88 5.84 27.75 -15.46
C ILE A 88 5.31 27.11 -14.17
N PRO A 89 5.78 27.52 -12.97
CA PRO A 89 5.25 27.01 -11.72
C PRO A 89 3.74 27.22 -11.60
N TYR A 90 3.03 26.16 -11.22
CA TYR A 90 1.60 26.22 -10.95
C TYR A 90 1.30 27.20 -9.83
N LYS A 91 0.27 28.04 -10.01
CA LYS A 91 -0.18 28.99 -8.99
C LYS A 91 -1.44 28.45 -8.30
N PRO A 92 -1.31 27.84 -7.12
CA PRO A 92 -2.46 27.28 -6.42
C PRO A 92 -3.38 28.38 -5.93
N LYS A 93 -4.70 28.13 -5.92
CA LYS A 93 -5.70 29.07 -5.36
C LYS A 93 -5.50 29.31 -3.86
N ARG A 94 -5.01 28.30 -3.14
CA ARG A 94 -4.69 28.32 -1.72
C ARG A 94 -3.50 27.40 -1.46
N PHE A 95 -2.68 27.76 -0.47
CA PHE A 95 -1.61 26.92 0.05
C PHE A 95 -1.64 26.97 1.58
N ILE A 96 -1.07 25.95 2.21
CA ILE A 96 -1.04 25.82 3.67
C ILE A 96 0.11 26.67 4.21
N GLN A 97 -0.16 27.46 5.25
CA GLN A 97 0.89 28.22 5.94
C GLN A 97 1.64 27.32 6.90
N VAL A 98 2.96 27.51 7.00
CA VAL A 98 3.82 26.75 7.91
C VAL A 98 3.81 27.40 9.31
N ALA A 99 3.71 26.59 10.36
CA ALA A 99 3.85 27.01 11.76
C ALA A 99 5.24 26.57 12.29
N PRO A 100 6.29 27.40 12.18
CA PRO A 100 7.66 27.00 12.51
C PRO A 100 7.88 26.71 14.01
N GLU A 101 6.93 27.09 14.87
CA GLU A 101 6.93 26.75 16.30
C GLU A 101 6.67 25.26 16.56
N GLY A 102 6.10 24.53 15.59
CA GLY A 102 5.76 23.12 15.70
C GLY A 102 4.63 22.85 16.70
N VAL A 103 4.78 21.77 17.47
CA VAL A 103 3.76 21.29 18.43
C VAL A 103 4.34 20.90 19.78
N GLU A 104 3.46 20.88 20.78
CA GLU A 104 3.68 20.39 22.13
C GLU A 104 2.76 19.19 22.43
N GLU A 105 3.12 18.38 23.44
CA GLU A 105 2.23 17.31 23.91
C GLU A 105 0.85 17.87 24.32
N ASN A 106 -0.20 17.18 23.88
CA ASN A 106 -1.62 17.50 24.00
C ASN A 106 -2.17 18.59 23.06
N ASP A 107 -1.35 19.19 22.20
CA ASP A 107 -1.85 20.11 21.17
C ASP A 107 -2.82 19.40 20.23
N ALA A 108 -3.90 20.10 19.86
CA ALA A 108 -4.90 19.60 18.92
C ALA A 108 -4.35 19.63 17.50
N VAL A 109 -4.49 18.51 16.80
CA VAL A 109 -4.08 18.38 15.39
C VAL A 109 -5.18 17.73 14.56
N PHE A 110 -5.19 18.03 13.27
CA PHE A 110 -6.05 17.37 12.30
C PHE A 110 -5.34 17.14 10.98
N LEU A 111 -5.85 16.21 10.17
CA LEU A 111 -5.32 15.88 8.86
C LEU A 111 -6.45 15.84 7.84
N LEU A 112 -6.09 16.25 6.63
CA LEU A 112 -6.84 16.00 5.40
C LEU A 112 -5.98 15.09 4.53
N GLY A 113 -6.51 13.93 4.15
CA GLY A 113 -5.75 12.93 3.39
C GLY A 113 -6.66 12.02 2.59
N TYR A 114 -6.04 11.14 1.79
CA TYR A 114 -6.74 10.19 0.91
C TYR A 114 -6.51 8.76 1.42
N PRO A 115 -7.08 8.36 2.58
CA PRO A 115 -6.94 7.00 3.08
C PRO A 115 -7.46 6.01 2.05
N GLY A 116 -6.65 5.00 1.74
CA GLY A 116 -6.87 4.01 0.69
C GLY A 116 -8.08 3.14 0.99
N ARG A 117 -7.96 2.19 1.91
CA ARG A 117 -9.05 1.26 2.25
C ARG A 117 -9.05 0.89 3.73
N THR A 118 -10.24 0.78 4.30
CA THR A 118 -10.48 0.12 5.58
C THR A 118 -11.61 -0.89 5.43
N ALA A 119 -11.71 -1.81 6.38
CA ALA A 119 -12.65 -2.93 6.40
C ALA A 119 -13.43 -2.97 7.73
N ARG A 120 -13.70 -1.81 8.34
CA ARG A 120 -14.31 -1.68 9.66
C ARG A 120 -15.76 -2.10 9.68
N HIS A 121 -16.44 -2.13 8.54
CA HIS A 121 -17.82 -2.61 8.46
C HIS A 121 -17.95 -4.07 8.05
N ARG A 122 -16.84 -4.76 7.75
CA ARG A 122 -16.83 -6.19 7.41
C ARG A 122 -17.26 -7.08 8.57
N THR A 123 -17.73 -8.28 8.26
CA THR A 123 -18.32 -9.19 9.25
C THR A 123 -17.27 -9.97 10.06
N ALA A 124 -17.70 -10.65 11.13
CA ALA A 124 -16.85 -11.57 11.90
C ALA A 124 -16.38 -12.75 11.04
N SER A 125 -17.20 -13.24 10.10
CA SER A 125 -16.80 -14.26 9.12
C SER A 125 -15.63 -13.80 8.25
N PHE A 126 -15.68 -12.57 7.74
CA PHE A 126 -14.56 -11.98 7.00
C PHE A 126 -13.31 -11.82 7.87
N LEU A 127 -13.45 -11.34 9.11
CA LEU A 127 -12.30 -11.17 10.00
C LEU A 127 -11.66 -12.52 10.39
N ARG A 128 -12.45 -13.60 10.50
CA ARG A 128 -11.93 -14.96 10.67
C ARG A 128 -11.14 -15.42 9.44
N TYR A 129 -11.65 -15.19 8.23
CA TYR A 129 -10.89 -15.46 7.01
C TYR A 129 -9.54 -14.74 7.00
N GLU A 130 -9.52 -13.45 7.35
CA GLU A 130 -8.29 -12.67 7.47
C GLU A 130 -7.33 -13.28 8.51
N GLN A 131 -7.83 -13.58 9.71
CA GLN A 131 -7.03 -14.06 10.83
C GLN A 131 -6.49 -15.48 10.66
N ASP A 132 -7.29 -16.38 10.08
CA ASP A 132 -7.03 -17.82 10.12
C ASP A 132 -6.51 -18.35 8.77
N VAL A 133 -6.75 -17.62 7.67
CA VAL A 133 -6.36 -18.04 6.32
C VAL A 133 -5.43 -17.02 5.66
N ARG A 134 -5.90 -15.80 5.38
CA ARG A 134 -5.19 -14.87 4.49
C ARG A 134 -3.91 -14.32 5.11
N LEU A 135 -3.99 -13.67 6.27
CA LEU A 135 -2.83 -13.01 6.88
C LEU A 135 -1.70 -13.98 7.25
N PRO A 136 -1.96 -15.15 7.89
CA PRO A 136 -0.90 -16.12 8.16
C PRO A 136 -0.21 -16.61 6.88
N THR A 137 -0.98 -16.89 5.82
CA THR A 137 -0.44 -17.35 4.54
C THR A 137 0.45 -16.28 3.90
N ILE A 138 0.04 -15.00 3.93
CA ILE A 138 0.84 -13.89 3.38
C ILE A 138 2.14 -13.69 4.16
N VAL A 139 2.08 -13.73 5.50
CA VAL A 139 3.28 -13.62 6.36
C VAL A 139 4.27 -14.72 6.00
N GLU A 140 3.84 -15.99 6.04
CA GLU A 140 4.71 -17.13 5.75
C GLU A 140 5.32 -17.08 4.34
N LEU A 141 4.52 -16.71 3.34
CA LEU A 141 4.98 -16.62 1.95
C LEU A 141 6.01 -15.51 1.74
N TYR A 142 5.82 -14.37 2.39
CA TYR A 142 6.67 -13.20 2.16
C TYR A 142 7.95 -13.29 3.00
N GLU A 143 7.89 -13.79 4.23
CA GLU A 143 9.08 -14.16 5.01
C GLU A 143 9.95 -15.14 4.20
N TRP A 144 9.37 -16.22 3.68
CA TRP A 144 10.12 -17.18 2.85
C TRP A 144 10.74 -16.53 1.59
N GLN A 145 10.00 -15.69 0.86
CA GLN A 145 10.55 -15.01 -0.32
C GLN A 145 11.70 -14.07 0.03
N ILE A 146 11.58 -13.34 1.15
CA ILE A 146 12.62 -12.43 1.65
C ILE A 146 13.87 -13.24 2.01
N ASP A 147 13.72 -14.30 2.79
CA ASP A 147 14.83 -15.18 3.20
C ASP A 147 15.60 -15.74 2.00
N GLU A 148 14.90 -16.22 0.96
CA GLU A 148 15.57 -16.76 -0.23
C GLU A 148 16.27 -15.67 -1.06
N MET A 149 15.71 -14.46 -1.13
CA MET A 149 16.38 -13.33 -1.78
C MET A 149 17.61 -12.84 -0.99
N GLU A 150 17.53 -12.81 0.35
CA GLU A 150 18.66 -12.48 1.23
C GLU A 150 19.80 -13.48 1.06
N LYS A 151 19.49 -14.78 1.12
CA LYS A 151 20.49 -15.86 0.89
C LYS A 151 21.16 -15.73 -0.47
N ALA A 152 20.39 -15.39 -1.51
CA ALA A 152 20.93 -15.19 -2.86
C ALA A 152 21.83 -13.96 -2.97
N GLY A 153 21.51 -12.87 -2.26
CA GLY A 153 22.30 -11.63 -2.25
C GLY A 153 23.50 -11.66 -1.29
N ALA A 154 23.53 -12.56 -0.31
CA ALA A 154 24.49 -12.54 0.81
C ALA A 154 25.97 -12.51 0.41
N LYS A 155 26.32 -12.98 -0.78
CA LYS A 155 27.70 -13.02 -1.30
C LYS A 155 27.89 -12.29 -2.62
N ASP A 156 26.83 -11.68 -3.18
CA ASP A 156 26.87 -10.99 -4.46
C ASP A 156 26.09 -9.68 -4.39
N ARG A 157 26.83 -8.57 -4.37
CA ARG A 157 26.28 -7.21 -4.28
C ARG A 157 25.39 -6.86 -5.47
N ALA A 158 25.68 -7.38 -6.67
CA ALA A 158 24.83 -7.11 -7.84
C ALA A 158 23.47 -7.80 -7.71
N VAL A 159 23.43 -9.01 -7.14
CA VAL A 159 22.18 -9.72 -6.83
C VAL A 159 21.41 -9.05 -5.70
N GLU A 160 22.11 -8.61 -4.65
CA GLU A 160 21.51 -7.84 -3.55
C GLU A 160 20.81 -6.57 -4.07
N ILE A 161 21.48 -5.81 -4.97
CA ILE A 161 20.91 -4.59 -5.57
C ILE A 161 19.63 -4.91 -6.37
N LYS A 162 19.63 -5.99 -7.16
CA LYS A 162 18.44 -6.42 -7.93
C LYS A 162 17.26 -6.78 -7.03
N HIS A 163 17.51 -7.36 -5.86
CA HIS A 163 16.45 -7.78 -4.95
C HIS A 163 15.97 -6.68 -4.01
N ALA A 164 16.80 -5.67 -3.73
CA ALA A 164 16.55 -4.66 -2.71
C ALA A 164 15.16 -4.00 -2.80
N SER A 165 14.74 -3.58 -3.99
CA SER A 165 13.43 -2.94 -4.21
C SER A 165 12.26 -3.89 -3.89
N ARG A 166 12.37 -5.13 -4.38
CA ARG A 166 11.34 -6.16 -4.17
C ARG A 166 11.28 -6.60 -2.72
N MET A 167 12.42 -6.89 -2.10
CA MET A 167 12.50 -7.25 -0.69
C MET A 167 11.87 -6.18 0.19
N ARG A 168 12.15 -4.89 -0.07
CA ARG A 168 11.53 -3.78 0.67
C ARG A 168 10.00 -3.80 0.55
N SER A 169 9.47 -3.98 -0.66
CA SER A 169 8.03 -4.06 -0.90
C SER A 169 7.37 -5.23 -0.18
N LEU A 170 8.01 -6.41 -0.21
CA LEU A 170 7.53 -7.60 0.50
C LEU A 170 7.62 -7.43 2.02
N ALA A 171 8.75 -6.94 2.54
CA ALA A 171 8.97 -6.72 3.97
C ALA A 171 7.96 -5.74 4.56
N ASN A 172 7.64 -4.66 3.85
CA ASN A 172 6.60 -3.74 4.28
C ASN A 172 5.22 -4.42 4.36
N THR A 173 4.88 -5.26 3.38
CA THR A 173 3.60 -5.97 3.37
C THR A 173 3.55 -7.07 4.43
N GLU A 174 4.64 -7.81 4.62
CA GLU A 174 4.82 -8.82 5.68
C GLU A 174 4.62 -8.15 7.05
N LYS A 175 5.41 -7.13 7.37
CA LYS A 175 5.40 -6.48 8.68
C LYS A 175 4.03 -5.92 9.02
N ARG A 176 3.36 -5.28 8.05
CA ARG A 176 1.97 -4.84 8.18
C ARG A 176 1.02 -6.01 8.45
N SER A 177 1.11 -7.09 7.68
CA SER A 177 0.22 -8.26 7.79
C SER A 177 0.41 -9.00 9.12
N ARG A 178 1.65 -9.12 9.58
CA ARG A 178 2.00 -9.67 10.89
C ARG A 178 1.48 -8.79 12.03
N GLY A 179 1.63 -7.47 11.93
CA GLY A 179 1.03 -6.52 12.87
C GLY A 179 -0.49 -6.64 12.95
N GLN A 180 -1.16 -6.71 11.79
CA GLN A 180 -2.61 -6.95 11.70
C GLN A 180 -3.02 -8.27 12.36
N LEU A 181 -2.32 -9.36 12.08
CA LEU A 181 -2.60 -10.68 12.64
C LEU A 181 -2.46 -10.69 14.17
N LEU A 182 -1.37 -10.12 14.69
CA LEU A 182 -1.13 -9.99 16.13
C LEU A 182 -2.20 -9.09 16.78
N GLY A 183 -2.55 -7.98 16.13
CA GLY A 183 -3.59 -7.06 16.59
C GLY A 183 -4.97 -7.72 16.68
N LEU A 184 -5.38 -8.49 15.66
CA LEU A 184 -6.67 -9.19 15.62
C LEU A 184 -6.82 -10.12 16.83
N ARG A 185 -5.77 -10.91 17.10
CA ARG A 185 -5.73 -11.87 18.21
C ARG A 185 -5.62 -11.18 19.57
N ARG A 186 -4.71 -10.23 19.73
CA ARG A 186 -4.46 -9.55 21.02
C ARG A 186 -5.66 -8.72 21.47
N ALA A 187 -6.30 -8.01 20.54
CA ALA A 187 -7.44 -7.16 20.83
C ALA A 187 -8.80 -7.87 20.73
N LYS A 188 -8.81 -9.19 20.42
CA LYS A 188 -10.04 -10.02 20.32
C LYS A 188 -11.10 -9.37 19.41
N ILE A 189 -10.65 -8.92 18.24
CA ILE A 189 -11.48 -8.13 17.32
C ILE A 189 -12.58 -9.00 16.70
N VAL A 190 -12.28 -10.28 16.41
CA VAL A 190 -13.26 -11.24 15.88
C VAL A 190 -14.40 -11.45 16.89
N GLU A 191 -14.08 -11.65 18.16
CA GLU A 191 -15.06 -11.86 19.23
C GLU A 191 -15.89 -10.59 19.45
N THR A 192 -15.24 -9.43 19.48
CA THR A 192 -15.92 -8.14 19.61
C THR A 192 -16.89 -7.91 18.43
N ARG A 193 -16.47 -8.22 17.20
CA ARG A 193 -17.33 -8.12 16.01
C ARG A 193 -18.50 -9.10 16.07
N THR A 194 -18.26 -10.33 16.54
CA THR A 194 -19.32 -11.34 16.73
C THR A 194 -20.39 -10.85 17.72
N GLN A 195 -19.98 -10.21 18.81
CA GLN A 195 -20.93 -9.61 19.78
C GLN A 195 -21.70 -8.43 19.18
N GLN A 196 -21.03 -7.56 18.42
CA GLN A 196 -21.67 -6.44 17.71
C GLN A 196 -22.70 -6.94 16.68
N GLU A 197 -22.40 -8.04 16.00
CA GLU A 197 -23.31 -8.68 15.03
C GLU A 197 -24.51 -9.33 15.70
N ALA A 198 -24.33 -9.98 16.85
CA ALA A 198 -25.46 -10.49 17.64
C ALA A 198 -26.40 -9.36 18.08
N ALA A 199 -25.86 -8.22 18.50
CA ALA A 199 -26.66 -7.04 18.84
C ALA A 199 -27.38 -6.45 17.61
N LEU A 200 -26.70 -6.39 16.46
CA LEU A 200 -27.31 -5.95 15.20
C LEU A 200 -28.43 -6.90 14.75
N GLN A 201 -28.24 -8.21 14.87
CA GLN A 201 -29.26 -9.20 14.56
C GLN A 201 -30.48 -9.06 15.46
N ALA A 202 -30.28 -8.89 16.78
CA ALA A 202 -31.39 -8.62 17.70
C ALA A 202 -32.16 -7.32 17.33
N PHE A 203 -31.45 -6.28 16.89
CA PHE A 203 -32.06 -5.06 16.38
C PHE A 203 -32.87 -5.29 15.08
N ILE A 204 -32.36 -6.12 14.17
CA ILE A 204 -33.08 -6.54 12.95
C ILE A 204 -34.37 -7.27 13.33
N ASP A 205 -34.29 -8.24 14.25
CA ASP A 205 -35.41 -9.11 14.62
C ASP A 205 -36.46 -8.41 15.50
N SER A 206 -36.10 -7.28 16.12
CA SER A 206 -37.03 -6.47 16.93
C SER A 206 -38.13 -5.76 16.12
N ASP A 207 -38.04 -5.74 14.79
CA ASP A 207 -39.02 -5.10 13.92
C ASP A 207 -39.34 -6.00 12.71
N ALA A 208 -40.62 -6.22 12.46
CA ALA A 208 -41.07 -7.16 11.42
C ALA A 208 -40.62 -6.74 10.00
N ALA A 209 -40.58 -5.44 9.71
CA ALA A 209 -40.14 -4.94 8.40
C ALA A 209 -38.63 -5.08 8.22
N ARG A 210 -37.83 -4.79 9.26
CA ARG A 210 -36.38 -5.03 9.26
C ARG A 210 -36.07 -6.52 9.15
N SER A 211 -36.73 -7.38 9.93
CA SER A 211 -36.51 -8.82 9.89
C SER A 211 -36.86 -9.40 8.51
N ALA A 212 -37.96 -8.96 7.90
CA ALA A 212 -38.31 -9.37 6.54
C ALA A 212 -37.27 -8.94 5.48
N LYS A 213 -36.61 -7.79 5.67
CA LYS A 213 -35.62 -7.26 4.71
C LYS A 213 -34.19 -7.78 4.94
N TYR A 214 -33.78 -7.98 6.19
CA TYR A 214 -32.38 -8.22 6.58
C TYR A 214 -32.17 -9.49 7.42
N GLY A 215 -33.20 -10.27 7.72
CA GLY A 215 -33.13 -11.39 8.68
C GLY A 215 -32.09 -12.46 8.37
N SER A 216 -31.80 -12.71 7.08
CA SER A 216 -30.76 -13.67 6.65
C SER A 216 -29.40 -13.03 6.38
N LEU A 217 -29.29 -11.70 6.42
CA LEU A 217 -28.19 -10.94 5.83
C LEU A 217 -26.80 -11.38 6.32
N LEU A 218 -26.63 -11.51 7.64
CA LEU A 218 -25.34 -11.92 8.22
C LEU A 218 -24.97 -13.35 7.84
N LYS A 219 -25.95 -14.25 7.76
CA LYS A 219 -25.75 -15.65 7.33
C LYS A 219 -25.40 -15.73 5.84
N ASP A 220 -26.04 -14.91 5.02
CA ASP A 220 -25.78 -14.86 3.58
C ASP A 220 -24.35 -14.35 3.29
N ILE A 221 -23.86 -13.38 4.07
CA ILE A 221 -22.45 -12.94 4.01
C ILE A 221 -21.52 -14.06 4.47
N GLU A 222 -21.82 -14.71 5.61
CA GLU A 222 -21.01 -15.81 6.14
C GLU A 222 -20.89 -16.97 5.14
N ALA A 223 -21.94 -17.28 4.39
CA ALA A 223 -21.89 -18.30 3.34
C ALA A 223 -20.87 -17.97 2.25
N VAL A 224 -20.78 -16.71 1.81
CA VAL A 224 -19.79 -16.29 0.80
C VAL A 224 -18.37 -16.28 1.39
N ASP A 225 -18.21 -15.81 2.63
CA ASP A 225 -16.91 -15.80 3.30
C ASP A 225 -16.40 -17.23 3.58
N ALA A 226 -17.29 -18.21 3.75
CA ALA A 226 -16.94 -19.63 3.85
C ALA A 226 -16.39 -20.16 2.52
N GLU A 227 -16.95 -19.75 1.38
CA GLU A 227 -16.39 -20.07 0.05
C GLU A 227 -14.97 -19.50 -0.10
N LEU A 228 -14.75 -18.24 0.31
CA LEU A 228 -13.42 -17.60 0.33
C LEU A 228 -12.44 -18.35 1.22
N SER A 229 -12.86 -18.75 2.41
CA SER A 229 -12.02 -19.46 3.38
C SER A 229 -11.61 -20.84 2.88
N ALA A 230 -12.54 -21.59 2.28
CA ALA A 230 -12.27 -22.91 1.75
C ALA A 230 -11.31 -22.86 0.54
N ALA A 231 -11.47 -21.87 -0.33
CA ALA A 231 -10.66 -21.74 -1.54
C ALA A 231 -9.31 -21.04 -1.29
N GLY A 232 -9.21 -20.22 -0.24
CA GLY A 232 -8.08 -19.33 0.05
C GLY A 232 -6.69 -19.95 -0.06
N PRO A 233 -6.39 -21.09 0.61
CA PRO A 233 -5.07 -21.71 0.52
C PRO A 233 -4.64 -22.03 -0.92
N PHE A 234 -5.57 -22.54 -1.73
CA PHE A 234 -5.33 -22.86 -3.13
C PHE A 234 -5.20 -21.59 -3.97
N GLU A 235 -6.15 -20.67 -3.89
CA GLU A 235 -6.20 -19.47 -4.71
C GLU A 235 -5.00 -18.54 -4.46
N ILE A 236 -4.62 -18.34 -3.19
CA ILE A 236 -3.46 -17.53 -2.81
C ILE A 236 -2.17 -18.13 -3.38
N ASN A 237 -1.94 -19.43 -3.19
CA ASN A 237 -0.72 -20.08 -3.69
C ASN A 237 -0.68 -20.13 -5.23
N LEU A 238 -1.82 -20.33 -5.90
CA LEU A 238 -1.89 -20.32 -7.35
C LEU A 238 -1.57 -18.94 -7.92
N VAL A 239 -2.11 -17.86 -7.34
CA VAL A 239 -1.76 -16.49 -7.73
C VAL A 239 -0.28 -16.22 -7.46
N GLN A 240 0.27 -16.72 -6.35
CA GLN A 240 1.67 -16.54 -6.00
C GLN A 240 2.63 -17.32 -6.92
N LEU A 241 2.20 -18.41 -7.55
CA LEU A 241 3.02 -19.11 -8.56
C LEU A 241 3.50 -18.15 -9.67
N ARG A 242 2.63 -17.23 -10.11
CA ARG A 242 2.95 -16.23 -11.13
C ARG A 242 3.45 -14.89 -10.59
N GLN A 243 3.40 -14.65 -9.28
CA GLN A 243 3.90 -13.39 -8.68
C GLN A 243 5.27 -13.57 -8.01
N ALA A 244 5.50 -14.72 -7.38
CA ALA A 244 6.76 -15.04 -6.74
C ALA A 244 7.88 -15.25 -7.78
N CYS A 245 7.56 -15.90 -8.90
CA CYS A 245 8.46 -16.05 -10.05
C CYS A 245 8.30 -14.87 -11.01
N ARG A 246 9.35 -14.05 -11.19
CA ARG A 246 9.30 -12.85 -12.05
C ARG A 246 9.13 -13.20 -13.51
N ALA A 247 9.85 -14.21 -14.01
CA ALA A 247 9.71 -14.63 -15.40
C ALA A 247 8.27 -15.11 -15.70
N ALA A 248 7.64 -15.80 -14.74
CA ALA A 248 6.23 -16.18 -14.82
C ALA A 248 5.31 -14.94 -14.81
N ALA A 249 5.62 -13.92 -13.99
CA ALA A 249 4.90 -12.65 -13.98
C ALA A 249 4.98 -11.92 -15.33
N PHE A 250 6.16 -11.91 -15.96
CA PHE A 250 6.37 -11.29 -17.27
C PHE A 250 5.56 -12.01 -18.35
N GLY A 251 5.66 -13.35 -18.39
CA GLY A 251 4.87 -14.16 -19.32
C GLY A 251 3.36 -13.97 -19.14
N TYR A 252 2.89 -13.90 -17.88
CA TYR A 252 1.49 -13.66 -17.59
C TYR A 252 1.03 -12.29 -18.09
N PHE A 253 1.80 -11.24 -17.82
CA PHE A 253 1.48 -9.89 -18.30
C PHE A 253 1.38 -9.86 -19.83
N VAL A 254 2.36 -10.45 -20.54
CA VAL A 254 2.39 -10.49 -22.00
C VAL A 254 1.14 -11.17 -22.57
N TYR A 255 0.81 -12.37 -22.06
CA TYR A 255 -0.31 -13.13 -22.58
C TYR A 255 -1.66 -12.51 -22.21
N ASP A 256 -1.81 -12.03 -20.96
CA ASP A 256 -3.03 -11.36 -20.51
C ASP A 256 -3.24 -10.04 -21.26
N ALA A 257 -2.17 -9.29 -21.55
CA ALA A 257 -2.25 -8.10 -22.40
C ALA A 257 -2.75 -8.42 -23.81
N ALA A 258 -2.27 -9.50 -24.44
CA ALA A 258 -2.74 -9.90 -25.77
C ALA A 258 -4.23 -10.28 -25.75
N VAL A 259 -4.70 -10.95 -24.70
CA VAL A 259 -6.12 -11.34 -24.55
C VAL A 259 -7.00 -10.12 -24.27
N GLU A 260 -6.61 -9.24 -23.36
CA GLU A 260 -7.37 -8.04 -23.00
C GLU A 260 -7.40 -7.03 -24.14
N ARG A 261 -6.27 -6.81 -24.84
CA ARG A 261 -6.21 -5.83 -25.94
C ARG A 261 -6.94 -6.27 -27.20
N ALA A 262 -7.32 -7.54 -27.32
CA ALA A 262 -8.24 -8.03 -28.35
C ALA A 262 -9.71 -7.60 -28.10
N LYS A 263 -10.05 -7.16 -26.88
CA LYS A 263 -11.38 -6.64 -26.53
C LYS A 263 -11.49 -5.15 -26.85
N ALA A 264 -12.73 -4.64 -26.89
CA ALA A 264 -12.98 -3.20 -26.92
C ALA A 264 -12.42 -2.52 -25.66
N ASP A 265 -11.93 -1.28 -25.78
CA ASP A 265 -11.17 -0.63 -24.69
C ASP A 265 -11.91 -0.57 -23.35
N LEU A 266 -13.23 -0.33 -23.37
CA LEU A 266 -14.07 -0.27 -22.16
C LEU A 266 -14.26 -1.64 -21.48
N GLU A 267 -14.09 -2.74 -22.22
CA GLU A 267 -14.22 -4.12 -21.72
C GLU A 267 -12.91 -4.65 -21.13
N ARG A 268 -11.78 -3.95 -21.35
CA ARG A 268 -10.46 -4.37 -20.87
C ARG A 268 -10.34 -4.20 -19.36
N GLU A 269 -9.56 -5.06 -18.72
CA GLU A 269 -9.07 -4.78 -17.38
C GLU A 269 -8.25 -3.48 -17.36
N THR A 270 -8.33 -2.74 -16.25
CA THR A 270 -7.81 -1.37 -16.13
C THR A 270 -6.35 -1.20 -16.59
N PRO A 271 -5.38 -2.08 -16.25
CA PRO A 271 -3.99 -1.93 -16.70
C PRO A 271 -3.81 -1.98 -18.23
N TYR A 272 -4.72 -2.64 -18.96
CA TYR A 272 -4.60 -2.88 -20.40
C TYR A 272 -5.42 -1.90 -21.26
N MET A 273 -6.20 -1.01 -20.62
CA MET A 273 -6.85 0.10 -21.31
C MET A 273 -5.82 1.00 -21.98
N ASP A 274 -6.14 1.59 -23.13
CA ASP A 274 -5.20 2.39 -23.92
C ASP A 274 -4.60 3.56 -23.12
N ARG A 275 -5.39 4.13 -22.21
CA ARG A 275 -4.93 5.21 -21.30
C ARG A 275 -3.87 4.79 -20.27
N ASN A 276 -3.77 3.49 -19.94
CA ASN A 276 -2.92 2.95 -18.87
C ASN A 276 -1.81 2.02 -19.38
N PHE A 277 -1.98 1.45 -20.56
CA PHE A 277 -1.09 0.43 -21.10
C PHE A 277 0.38 0.88 -21.26
N PRO A 278 0.69 2.11 -21.73
CA PRO A 278 2.08 2.56 -21.84
C PRO A 278 2.82 2.55 -20.49
N GLN A 279 2.15 3.00 -19.43
CA GLN A 279 2.71 2.96 -18.07
C GLN A 279 2.92 1.52 -17.60
N SER A 280 1.94 0.64 -17.84
CA SER A 280 2.03 -0.78 -17.45
C SER A 280 3.20 -1.49 -18.13
N VAL A 281 3.45 -1.19 -19.42
CA VAL A 281 4.62 -1.71 -20.15
C VAL A 281 5.92 -1.15 -19.57
N GLN A 282 5.98 0.14 -19.21
CA GLN A 282 7.16 0.74 -18.59
C GLN A 282 7.47 0.08 -17.23
N GLU A 283 6.46 -0.13 -16.39
CA GLU A 283 6.60 -0.81 -15.09
C GLU A 283 7.12 -2.25 -15.26
N LEU A 284 6.59 -2.99 -16.25
CA LEU A 284 7.11 -4.30 -16.62
C LEU A 284 8.60 -4.22 -16.96
N GLN A 285 9.02 -3.30 -17.83
CA GLN A 285 10.41 -3.19 -18.28
C GLN A 285 11.38 -2.86 -17.13
N VAL A 286 10.99 -1.96 -16.22
CA VAL A 286 11.76 -1.69 -15.00
C VAL A 286 11.89 -2.97 -14.18
N SER A 287 10.79 -3.69 -14.02
CA SER A 287 10.76 -4.94 -13.27
C SER A 287 11.63 -6.05 -13.91
N MET A 288 11.87 -6.03 -15.21
CA MET A 288 12.75 -7.01 -15.87
C MET A 288 14.23 -6.78 -15.54
N SER A 289 14.63 -5.53 -15.28
CA SER A 289 16.03 -5.20 -14.96
C SER A 289 16.50 -5.80 -13.62
N ASP A 290 15.56 -6.04 -12.71
CA ASP A 290 15.76 -6.66 -11.40
C ASP A 290 15.75 -8.21 -11.44
N TRP A 291 15.63 -8.83 -12.62
CA TRP A 291 15.55 -10.29 -12.71
C TRP A 291 16.88 -10.98 -12.43
N HIS A 292 16.84 -11.99 -11.57
CA HIS A 292 17.95 -12.89 -11.26
C HIS A 292 17.48 -14.34 -11.41
N PRO A 293 17.80 -15.02 -12.53
CA PRO A 293 17.27 -16.34 -12.84
C PRO A 293 17.50 -17.41 -11.76
N PRO A 294 18.71 -17.53 -11.14
CA PRO A 294 18.92 -18.52 -10.09
C PRO A 294 18.00 -18.34 -8.87
N THR A 295 17.72 -17.11 -8.45
CA THR A 295 16.73 -16.86 -7.38
C THR A 295 15.33 -17.22 -7.84
N ASP A 296 14.98 -16.86 -9.08
CA ASP A 296 13.65 -17.14 -9.63
C ASP A 296 13.36 -18.65 -9.75
N GLN A 297 14.38 -19.46 -10.03
CA GLN A 297 14.30 -20.92 -9.97
C GLN A 297 13.98 -21.43 -8.56
N ILE A 298 14.63 -20.89 -7.52
CA ILE A 298 14.35 -21.24 -6.12
C ILE A 298 12.89 -20.87 -5.78
N LEU A 299 12.47 -19.67 -6.15
CA LEU A 299 11.11 -19.19 -5.88
C LEU A 299 10.06 -20.02 -6.64
N LEU A 300 10.30 -20.36 -7.91
CA LEU A 300 9.41 -21.22 -8.67
C LEU A 300 9.33 -22.62 -8.06
N THR A 301 10.45 -23.18 -7.63
CA THR A 301 10.51 -24.49 -6.96
C THR A 301 9.66 -24.50 -5.70
N GLY A 302 9.88 -23.54 -4.79
CA GLY A 302 9.13 -23.46 -3.54
C GLY A 302 7.62 -23.26 -3.76
N MET A 303 7.21 -22.50 -4.78
CA MET A 303 5.79 -22.37 -5.12
C MET A 303 5.19 -23.67 -5.65
N LEU A 304 5.92 -24.41 -6.50
CA LEU A 304 5.48 -25.73 -6.97
C LEU A 304 5.40 -26.74 -5.81
N GLU A 305 6.35 -26.72 -4.88
CA GLU A 305 6.31 -27.55 -3.68
C GLU A 305 5.09 -27.25 -2.81
N ARG A 306 4.76 -25.97 -2.59
CA ARG A 306 3.55 -25.55 -1.88
C ARG A 306 2.29 -26.05 -2.58
N LEU A 307 2.20 -25.90 -3.90
CA LEU A 307 1.07 -26.38 -4.69
C LEU A 307 0.94 -27.91 -4.71
N SER A 308 2.04 -28.66 -4.68
CA SER A 308 1.98 -30.14 -4.64
C SER A 308 1.32 -30.69 -3.38
N ARG A 309 1.21 -29.88 -2.32
CA ARG A 309 0.53 -30.22 -1.06
C ARG A 309 -0.97 -29.89 -1.08
N ILE A 310 -1.47 -29.27 -2.16
CA ILE A 310 -2.85 -28.82 -2.31
C ILE A 310 -3.56 -29.71 -3.34
N PRO A 311 -4.51 -30.57 -2.94
CA PRO A 311 -5.17 -31.51 -3.84
C PRO A 311 -5.77 -30.86 -5.10
N ALA A 312 -6.42 -29.70 -4.94
CA ALA A 312 -7.02 -28.96 -6.06
C ALA A 312 -5.99 -28.51 -7.11
N ALA A 313 -4.73 -28.27 -6.73
CA ALA A 313 -3.68 -27.89 -7.67
C ALA A 313 -3.19 -29.09 -8.49
N CYS A 314 -3.19 -30.29 -7.90
CA CYS A 314 -2.80 -31.53 -8.58
C CYS A 314 -3.80 -31.97 -9.66
N GLU A 315 -5.03 -31.45 -9.65
CA GLU A 315 -6.06 -31.70 -10.66
C GLU A 315 -6.00 -30.71 -11.85
N ILE A 316 -5.18 -29.67 -11.78
CA ILE A 316 -5.01 -28.72 -12.89
C ILE A 316 -4.08 -29.33 -13.93
N GLU A 317 -4.59 -29.68 -15.11
CA GLU A 317 -3.83 -30.43 -16.14
C GLU A 317 -2.41 -29.89 -16.44
N PRO A 318 -2.18 -28.56 -16.66
CA PRO A 318 -0.82 -28.04 -16.85
C PRO A 318 0.11 -28.21 -15.64
N LEU A 319 -0.44 -28.23 -14.42
CA LEU A 319 0.32 -28.44 -13.19
C LEU A 319 0.46 -29.91 -12.83
N LYS A 320 -0.54 -30.73 -13.13
CA LYS A 320 -0.60 -32.15 -12.78
C LYS A 320 0.66 -32.90 -13.20
N ALA A 321 1.10 -32.71 -14.45
CA ALA A 321 2.35 -33.32 -14.94
C ALA A 321 3.61 -32.80 -14.23
N ILE A 322 3.61 -31.53 -13.84
CA ILE A 322 4.73 -30.92 -13.10
C ILE A 322 4.76 -31.46 -11.67
N LEU A 323 3.60 -31.50 -10.99
CA LEU A 323 3.43 -31.84 -9.58
C LEU A 323 3.41 -33.35 -9.28
N ALA A 324 3.21 -34.20 -10.29
CA ALA A 324 3.12 -35.66 -10.12
C ALA A 324 4.36 -36.30 -9.46
N GLU A 325 5.53 -35.68 -9.61
CA GLU A 325 6.79 -36.16 -9.03
C GLU A 325 7.42 -35.05 -8.17
N PRO A 326 7.03 -34.93 -6.88
CA PRO A 326 7.53 -33.88 -6.01
C PRO A 326 9.06 -33.83 -5.89
N GLY A 327 9.74 -34.98 -6.01
CA GLY A 327 11.20 -35.07 -5.97
C GLY A 327 11.92 -34.47 -7.19
N THR A 328 11.22 -34.13 -8.27
CA THR A 328 11.82 -33.57 -9.50
C THR A 328 11.45 -32.09 -9.74
N LEU A 329 10.75 -31.46 -8.80
CA LEU A 329 10.26 -30.08 -8.94
C LEU A 329 11.37 -29.06 -9.16
N ALA A 330 12.49 -29.17 -8.43
CA ALA A 330 13.63 -28.28 -8.59
C ALA A 330 14.23 -28.35 -10.00
N ALA A 331 14.40 -29.56 -10.54
CA ALA A 331 14.91 -29.77 -11.90
C ALA A 331 13.92 -29.28 -12.98
N LYS A 332 12.61 -29.45 -12.75
CA LYS A 332 11.57 -28.93 -13.65
C LYS A 332 11.55 -27.39 -13.65
N ALA A 333 11.65 -26.76 -12.48
CA ALA A 333 11.75 -25.32 -12.34
C ALA A 333 13.02 -24.77 -13.02
N GLU A 334 14.16 -25.43 -12.83
CA GLU A 334 15.42 -25.10 -13.50
C GLU A 334 15.26 -25.13 -15.02
N ALA A 335 14.68 -26.20 -15.56
CA ALA A 335 14.48 -26.35 -16.99
C ALA A 335 13.56 -25.26 -17.57
N LEU A 336 12.55 -24.80 -16.81
CA LEU A 336 11.67 -23.70 -17.22
C LEU A 336 12.41 -22.36 -17.25
N ILE A 337 13.19 -22.07 -16.21
CA ILE A 337 13.91 -20.78 -16.06
C ILE A 337 15.12 -20.67 -16.99
N THR A 338 15.87 -21.75 -17.17
CA THR A 338 17.09 -21.72 -18.01
C THR A 338 16.78 -21.67 -19.50
N LYS A 339 15.61 -22.16 -19.92
CA LYS A 339 15.18 -22.21 -21.33
C LYS A 339 14.23 -21.09 -21.73
N THR A 340 13.76 -20.27 -20.79
CA THR A 340 12.88 -19.14 -21.10
C THR A 340 13.66 -17.92 -21.56
N ARG A 341 13.10 -17.21 -22.53
CA ARG A 341 13.54 -15.92 -23.04
C ARG A 341 12.74 -14.76 -22.44
N LEU A 342 11.81 -15.03 -21.50
CA LEU A 342 10.96 -14.01 -20.87
C LEU A 342 11.73 -12.94 -20.07
N GLY A 343 13.02 -13.15 -19.79
CA GLY A 343 13.89 -12.11 -19.24
C GLY A 343 14.60 -11.23 -20.27
N GLU A 344 14.50 -11.54 -21.56
CA GLU A 344 15.05 -10.73 -22.64
C GLU A 344 14.05 -9.61 -22.99
N LEU A 345 14.48 -8.35 -22.83
CA LEU A 345 13.63 -7.19 -23.12
C LEU A 345 13.10 -7.20 -24.58
N SER A 346 13.96 -7.54 -25.54
CA SER A 346 13.58 -7.62 -26.95
C SER A 346 12.53 -8.70 -27.23
N PHE A 347 12.65 -9.86 -26.58
CA PHE A 347 11.68 -10.94 -26.72
C PHE A 347 10.32 -10.56 -26.14
N VAL A 348 10.29 -9.95 -24.95
CA VAL A 348 9.04 -9.47 -24.34
C VAL A 348 8.40 -8.38 -25.20
N GLN A 349 9.18 -7.42 -25.71
CA GLN A 349 8.68 -6.39 -26.62
C GLN A 349 8.12 -6.98 -27.92
N GLU A 350 8.80 -7.98 -28.50
CA GLU A 350 8.28 -8.72 -29.66
C GLU A 350 6.94 -9.37 -29.32
N CYS A 351 6.87 -10.10 -28.20
CA CYS A 351 5.66 -10.80 -27.78
C CYS A 351 4.49 -9.87 -27.49
N LEU A 352 4.73 -8.65 -26.98
CA LEU A 352 3.69 -7.65 -26.75
C LEU A 352 3.00 -7.16 -28.04
N THR A 353 3.57 -7.43 -29.22
CA THR A 353 2.95 -7.11 -30.52
C THR A 353 2.14 -8.27 -31.11
N LYS A 354 2.21 -9.47 -30.51
CA LYS A 354 1.56 -10.68 -31.00
C LYS A 354 0.13 -10.84 -30.48
N THR A 355 -0.70 -11.51 -31.27
CA THR A 355 -2.04 -11.96 -30.88
C THR A 355 -1.96 -13.18 -29.93
N PRO A 356 -3.06 -13.50 -29.20
CA PRO A 356 -3.09 -14.70 -28.35
C PRO A 356 -2.79 -16.01 -29.11
N GLY A 357 -3.24 -16.12 -30.36
CA GLY A 357 -3.00 -17.29 -31.20
C GLY A 357 -1.53 -17.41 -31.63
N GLU A 358 -0.87 -16.29 -31.94
CA GLU A 358 0.57 -16.29 -32.24
C GLU A 358 1.41 -16.61 -31.01
N LEU A 359 1.03 -16.10 -29.82
CA LEU A 359 1.72 -16.41 -28.56
C LEU A 359 1.64 -17.90 -28.19
N GLN A 360 0.56 -18.59 -28.56
CA GLN A 360 0.45 -20.05 -28.38
C GLN A 360 1.48 -20.83 -29.22
N GLN A 361 1.97 -20.26 -30.32
CA GLN A 361 2.96 -20.88 -31.20
C GLN A 361 4.41 -20.52 -30.83
N VAL A 362 4.62 -19.58 -29.91
CA VAL A 362 5.96 -19.20 -29.47
C VAL A 362 6.61 -20.34 -28.72
N ASP A 363 7.81 -20.74 -29.16
CA ASP A 363 8.57 -21.82 -28.54
C ASP A 363 9.38 -21.34 -27.34
N ASP A 364 8.67 -21.06 -26.24
CA ASP A 364 9.23 -20.77 -24.93
C ASP A 364 8.50 -21.61 -23.87
N PRO A 365 9.21 -22.45 -23.09
CA PRO A 365 8.56 -23.42 -22.22
C PRO A 365 7.80 -22.79 -21.05
N LEU A 366 8.29 -21.67 -20.51
CA LEU A 366 7.61 -20.97 -19.42
C LEU A 366 6.41 -20.18 -19.95
N LEU A 367 6.53 -19.52 -21.10
CA LEU A 367 5.40 -18.86 -21.75
C LEU A 367 4.29 -19.88 -22.11
N LYS A 368 4.65 -21.05 -22.63
CA LYS A 368 3.70 -22.15 -22.91
C LYS A 368 2.95 -22.58 -21.65
N LEU A 369 3.66 -22.76 -20.53
CA LEU A 369 3.02 -23.07 -19.24
C LEU A 369 2.04 -21.95 -18.83
N ILE A 370 2.43 -20.69 -18.95
CA ILE A 370 1.56 -19.54 -18.65
C ILE A 370 0.31 -19.52 -19.53
N VAL A 371 0.47 -19.70 -20.83
CA VAL A 371 -0.64 -19.75 -21.80
C VAL A 371 -1.62 -20.86 -21.43
N GLN A 372 -1.13 -22.04 -21.04
CA GLN A 372 -1.97 -23.16 -20.61
C GLN A 372 -2.67 -22.92 -19.27
N LEU A 373 -2.02 -22.19 -18.35
CA LEU A 373 -2.58 -21.80 -17.06
C LEU A 373 -3.54 -20.61 -17.14
N HIS A 374 -3.47 -19.81 -18.20
CA HIS A 374 -4.25 -18.58 -18.32
C HIS A 374 -5.76 -18.79 -18.18
N PRO A 375 -6.40 -19.80 -18.78
CA PRO A 375 -7.82 -20.08 -18.54
C PRO A 375 -8.17 -20.35 -17.08
N VAL A 376 -7.26 -20.96 -16.30
CA VAL A 376 -7.45 -21.20 -14.86
C VAL A 376 -7.41 -19.88 -14.10
N TYR A 377 -6.45 -18.99 -14.43
CA TYR A 377 -6.39 -17.65 -13.84
C TYR A 377 -7.59 -16.78 -14.22
N LEU A 378 -8.09 -16.87 -15.46
CA LEU A 378 -9.32 -16.20 -15.87
C LEU A 378 -10.53 -16.71 -15.08
N LYS A 379 -10.67 -18.03 -14.93
CA LYS A 379 -11.74 -18.61 -14.11
C LYS A 379 -11.68 -18.14 -12.66
N LEU A 380 -10.48 -18.05 -12.08
CA LEU A 380 -10.29 -17.51 -10.74
C LEU A 380 -10.73 -16.04 -10.69
N ARG A 381 -10.28 -15.20 -11.63
CA ARG A 381 -10.69 -13.78 -11.75
C ARG A 381 -12.21 -13.62 -11.85
N GLU A 382 -12.88 -14.44 -12.65
CA GLU A 382 -14.35 -14.38 -12.79
C GLU A 382 -15.09 -14.90 -11.55
N THR A 383 -14.51 -15.88 -10.85
CA THR A 383 -15.02 -16.34 -9.55
C THR A 383 -14.90 -15.24 -8.50
N ASP A 384 -13.76 -14.55 -8.44
CA ASP A 384 -13.55 -13.37 -7.59
C ASP A 384 -14.60 -12.29 -7.88
N LYS A 385 -14.76 -11.90 -9.15
CA LYS A 385 -15.78 -10.91 -9.56
C LYS A 385 -17.20 -11.33 -9.18
N THR A 386 -17.53 -12.62 -9.31
CA THR A 386 -18.85 -13.14 -8.92
C THR A 386 -19.07 -13.05 -7.42
N ARG A 387 -18.06 -13.43 -6.61
CA ARG A 387 -18.11 -13.30 -5.15
C ARG A 387 -18.18 -11.83 -4.74
N ASP A 388 -17.37 -10.97 -5.33
CA ASP A 388 -17.37 -9.53 -5.09
C ASP A 388 -18.72 -8.90 -5.44
N GLY A 389 -19.36 -9.31 -6.54
CA GLY A 389 -20.70 -8.85 -6.91
C GLY A 389 -21.77 -9.22 -5.87
N ARG A 390 -21.76 -10.47 -5.39
CA ARG A 390 -22.64 -10.94 -4.29
C ARG A 390 -22.38 -10.16 -3.01
N LEU A 391 -21.12 -10.07 -2.60
CA LEU A 391 -20.71 -9.36 -1.39
C LEU A 391 -21.04 -7.87 -1.47
N SER A 392 -20.89 -7.22 -2.62
CA SER A 392 -21.17 -5.78 -2.77
C SER A 392 -22.65 -5.46 -2.47
N GLN A 393 -23.58 -6.29 -2.95
CA GLN A 393 -25.01 -6.14 -2.65
C GLN A 393 -25.32 -6.39 -1.17
N LEU A 394 -24.76 -7.47 -0.61
CA LEU A 394 -24.96 -7.82 0.79
C LEU A 394 -24.36 -6.76 1.73
N TYR A 395 -23.14 -6.30 1.47
CA TYR A 395 -22.50 -5.24 2.26
C TYR A 395 -23.20 -3.89 2.11
N GLY A 396 -23.79 -3.58 0.95
CA GLY A 396 -24.66 -2.41 0.81
C GLY A 396 -25.88 -2.47 1.75
N SER A 397 -26.52 -3.65 1.84
CA SER A 397 -27.61 -3.89 2.79
C SER A 397 -27.14 -3.84 4.25
N LEU A 398 -25.93 -4.36 4.53
CA LEU A 398 -25.34 -4.36 5.87
C LEU A 398 -25.05 -2.93 6.35
N ILE A 399 -24.49 -2.10 5.45
CA ILE A 399 -24.26 -0.69 5.75
C ILE A 399 -25.59 0.03 6.01
N GLU A 400 -26.63 -0.23 5.23
CA GLU A 400 -27.94 0.41 5.41
C GLU A 400 -28.52 0.12 6.81
N VAL A 401 -28.52 -1.13 7.25
CA VAL A 401 -29.04 -1.48 8.57
C VAL A 401 -28.09 -1.06 9.71
N LYS A 402 -26.76 -1.06 9.49
CA LYS A 402 -25.79 -0.51 10.44
C LYS A 402 -25.95 1.00 10.62
N GLN A 403 -26.30 1.74 9.58
CA GLN A 403 -26.60 3.18 9.69
C GLN A 403 -27.82 3.42 10.57
N GLN A 404 -28.85 2.58 10.47
CA GLN A 404 -30.03 2.66 11.34
C GLN A 404 -29.67 2.32 12.79
N PHE A 405 -28.85 1.28 13.00
CA PHE A 405 -28.45 0.81 14.32
C PHE A 405 -27.49 1.75 15.05
N LEU A 406 -26.45 2.23 14.36
CA LEU A 406 -25.41 3.09 14.94
C LEU A 406 -25.77 4.58 14.92
N ALA A 407 -26.75 4.98 14.10
CA ALA A 407 -27.17 6.36 13.92
C ALA A 407 -25.97 7.32 13.73
N THR A 408 -25.77 8.27 14.64
CA THR A 408 -24.70 9.28 14.58
C THR A 408 -23.29 8.72 14.80
N SER A 409 -23.16 7.46 15.23
CA SER A 409 -21.86 6.80 15.43
C SER A 409 -21.35 6.08 14.17
N PHE A 410 -22.09 6.11 13.06
CA PHE A 410 -21.65 5.50 11.81
C PHE A 410 -20.60 6.36 11.09
N ILE A 411 -19.41 5.81 10.89
CA ILE A 411 -18.33 6.42 10.10
C ILE A 411 -18.02 5.50 8.90
N PRO A 412 -18.08 5.99 7.64
CA PRO A 412 -17.83 5.14 6.48
C PRO A 412 -16.36 4.69 6.38
N ASP A 413 -16.15 3.48 5.83
CA ASP A 413 -14.82 2.96 5.52
C ASP A 413 -14.08 3.86 4.53
N ALA A 414 -12.74 3.88 4.60
CA ALA A 414 -11.89 4.54 3.63
C ALA A 414 -11.98 3.89 2.24
N ASN A 415 -11.85 4.70 1.19
CA ASN A 415 -12.05 4.28 -0.20
C ASN A 415 -11.22 5.10 -1.22
N GLY A 416 -10.12 5.73 -0.78
CA GLY A 416 -9.24 6.54 -1.63
C GLY A 416 -9.71 7.98 -1.86
N THR A 417 -10.82 8.41 -1.23
CA THR A 417 -11.31 9.79 -1.30
C THR A 417 -10.84 10.64 -0.13
N LEU A 418 -10.94 11.97 -0.26
CA LEU A 418 -10.55 12.91 0.78
C LEU A 418 -11.33 12.68 2.09
N ARG A 419 -10.61 12.52 3.21
CA ARG A 419 -11.18 12.39 4.57
C ARG A 419 -10.55 13.39 5.54
N PHE A 420 -11.29 13.65 6.61
CA PHE A 420 -10.86 14.43 7.76
C PHE A 420 -10.72 13.52 8.99
N THR A 421 -9.63 13.68 9.73
CA THR A 421 -9.45 13.08 11.06
C THR A 421 -8.79 14.09 12.00
N CYS A 422 -9.13 14.05 13.28
CA CYS A 422 -8.58 14.95 14.30
C CYS A 422 -8.23 14.19 15.57
N GLY A 423 -7.25 14.71 16.29
CA GLY A 423 -6.73 14.13 17.52
C GLY A 423 -5.80 15.12 18.22
N ARG A 424 -4.87 14.59 18.99
CA ARG A 424 -3.88 15.35 19.75
C ARG A 424 -2.50 14.71 19.64
N ILE A 425 -1.46 15.52 19.76
CA ILE A 425 -0.11 15.03 20.00
C ILE A 425 -0.10 14.28 21.34
N LYS A 426 0.16 12.97 21.33
CA LYS A 426 -0.15 12.14 22.50
C LYS A 426 0.68 10.87 22.63
N SER A 427 1.16 10.64 23.84
CA SER A 427 1.82 9.40 24.26
C SER A 427 0.89 8.19 24.18
N TYR A 428 1.46 6.98 24.19
CA TYR A 428 0.73 5.72 24.37
C TYR A 428 1.58 4.68 25.10
N SER A 429 0.94 3.59 25.52
CA SER A 429 1.60 2.50 26.24
C SER A 429 1.38 1.17 25.48
N PRO A 430 2.39 0.65 24.77
CA PRO A 430 2.27 -0.60 24.01
C PRO A 430 2.26 -1.84 24.92
N ALA A 431 2.81 -1.72 26.12
CA ALA A 431 2.95 -2.78 27.12
C ALA A 431 3.02 -2.17 28.53
N ASP A 432 2.74 -3.00 29.54
CA ASP A 432 2.88 -2.60 30.94
C ASP A 432 4.27 -2.02 31.24
N ALA A 433 4.30 -1.00 32.11
CA ALA A 433 5.49 -0.23 32.47
C ALA A 433 6.24 0.50 31.31
N VAL A 434 5.72 0.47 30.08
CA VAL A 434 6.33 1.17 28.92
C VAL A 434 5.46 2.35 28.51
N ILE A 435 6.01 3.56 28.56
CA ILE A 435 5.37 4.78 28.02
C ILE A 435 6.20 5.28 26.84
N ARG A 436 5.55 5.42 25.70
CA ARG A 436 6.11 6.07 24.51
C ARG A 436 5.72 7.54 24.53
N THR A 437 6.70 8.43 24.77
CA THR A 437 6.50 9.88 24.68
C THR A 437 6.17 10.30 23.25
N PRO A 438 5.48 11.43 23.03
CA PRO A 438 4.96 11.76 21.71
C PRO A 438 5.94 12.48 20.78
N ILE A 439 7.11 12.89 21.25
CA ILE A 439 8.07 13.64 20.45
C ILE A 439 9.44 12.98 20.59
N SER A 440 10.02 12.57 19.46
CA SER A 440 11.42 12.15 19.39
C SER A 440 12.32 13.34 19.04
N THR A 441 13.62 13.23 19.27
CA THR A 441 14.55 14.37 19.13
C THR A 441 15.80 13.98 18.37
N LEU A 442 16.55 14.99 17.91
CA LEU A 442 17.82 14.81 17.21
C LEU A 442 18.85 14.02 18.04
N ARG A 443 18.80 14.12 19.38
CA ARG A 443 19.59 13.27 20.26
C ARG A 443 19.38 11.77 20.00
N GLY A 444 18.12 11.36 19.78
CA GLY A 444 17.80 9.96 19.49
C GLY A 444 18.26 9.51 18.10
N VAL A 445 18.45 10.44 17.15
CA VAL A 445 19.16 10.14 15.89
C VAL A 445 20.61 9.77 16.22
N MET A 446 21.30 10.60 17.02
CA MET A 446 22.71 10.37 17.39
C MET A 446 22.90 9.07 18.18
N GLU A 447 21.97 8.76 19.11
CA GLU A 447 21.98 7.51 19.88
C GLU A 447 21.85 6.27 19.00
N LYS A 448 21.15 6.39 17.86
CA LYS A 448 21.00 5.30 16.88
C LYS A 448 22.11 5.27 15.84
N THR A 449 22.87 6.34 15.62
CA THR A 449 23.91 6.39 14.58
C THR A 449 24.99 5.35 14.82
N THR A 450 25.16 4.42 13.87
CA THR A 450 26.21 3.39 13.91
C THR A 450 27.26 3.55 12.82
N GLY A 451 26.97 4.36 11.79
CA GLY A 451 27.80 4.47 10.59
C GLY A 451 27.59 3.32 9.59
N VAL A 452 26.65 2.41 9.87
CA VAL A 452 26.26 1.30 9.00
C VAL A 452 24.78 1.42 8.65
N GLU A 453 24.43 1.15 7.39
CA GLU A 453 23.04 1.16 6.91
C GLU A 453 22.18 0.20 7.77
N PRO A 454 20.97 0.59 8.21
CA PRO A 454 20.23 1.81 7.88
C PRO A 454 20.41 2.98 8.86
N PHE A 455 21.39 2.92 9.75
CA PHE A 455 21.63 3.91 10.81
C PHE A 455 22.88 4.75 10.53
N ILE A 456 22.91 5.36 9.35
CA ILE A 456 23.92 6.32 8.94
C ILE A 456 23.36 7.73 9.16
N THR A 457 24.15 8.61 9.76
CA THR A 457 23.81 10.04 9.86
C THR A 457 24.81 10.84 9.03
N PRO A 458 24.37 11.72 8.12
CA PRO A 458 25.29 12.51 7.31
C PRO A 458 26.22 13.39 8.15
N ASP A 459 27.48 13.54 7.73
CA ASP A 459 28.49 14.37 8.41
C ASP A 459 28.02 15.80 8.66
N ARG A 460 27.22 16.37 7.74
CA ARG A 460 26.63 17.71 7.93
C ARG A 460 25.70 17.77 9.14
N VAL A 461 24.89 16.75 9.36
CA VAL A 461 23.99 16.66 10.53
C VAL A 461 24.81 16.48 11.80
N LEU A 462 25.81 15.59 11.78
CA LEU A 462 26.72 15.35 12.91
C LEU A 462 27.41 16.64 13.35
N LYS A 463 28.00 17.37 12.39
CA LYS A 463 28.66 18.65 12.65
C LYS A 463 27.72 19.68 13.26
N LYS A 464 26.52 19.88 12.68
CA LYS A 464 25.53 20.83 13.23
C LYS A 464 25.08 20.44 14.63
N TYR A 465 25.04 19.15 14.95
CA TYR A 465 24.75 18.66 16.30
C TYR A 465 25.91 18.95 17.28
N GLU A 466 27.14 18.64 16.90
CA GLU A 466 28.35 18.89 17.71
C GLU A 466 28.56 20.38 18.00
N ASP A 467 28.35 21.23 17.00
CA ASP A 467 28.49 22.69 17.10
C ASP A 467 27.29 23.35 17.83
N GLY A 468 26.24 22.58 18.15
CA GLY A 468 25.02 23.10 18.79
C GLY A 468 24.20 24.03 17.89
N GLU A 469 24.37 23.94 16.58
CA GLU A 469 23.72 24.79 15.57
C GLU A 469 22.27 24.35 15.30
N PHE A 470 21.42 24.44 16.31
CA PHE A 470 20.00 24.10 16.21
C PHE A 470 19.13 25.28 15.74
N GLY A 471 19.62 26.50 15.92
CA GLY A 471 18.88 27.73 15.63
C GLY A 471 17.59 27.83 16.43
N ARG A 472 16.55 28.44 15.85
CA ARG A 472 15.23 28.61 16.48
C ARG A 472 14.36 27.35 16.50
N PHE A 473 14.84 26.24 15.95
CA PHE A 473 14.07 25.00 15.79
C PHE A 473 14.14 24.11 17.04
N VAL A 474 14.81 24.57 18.10
CA VAL A 474 14.88 23.90 19.40
C VAL A 474 13.53 23.91 20.08
N HIS A 475 13.09 22.74 20.53
CA HIS A 475 11.92 22.62 21.37
C HIS A 475 12.24 23.11 22.79
N PRO A 476 11.50 24.10 23.34
CA PRO A 476 11.88 24.80 24.55
C PRO A 476 11.99 23.88 25.78
N ARG A 477 11.10 22.89 25.89
CA ARG A 477 11.12 21.90 26.99
C ARG A 477 12.11 20.76 26.83
N LEU A 478 12.40 20.33 25.59
CA LEU A 478 13.26 19.17 25.31
C LEU A 478 14.73 19.58 25.10
N GLY A 479 15.00 20.87 24.84
CA GLY A 479 16.35 21.40 24.61
C GLY A 479 17.04 20.81 23.38
N GLN A 480 16.25 20.31 22.41
CA GLN A 480 16.70 19.64 21.20
C GLN A 480 15.76 19.94 20.04
N VAL A 481 16.23 19.75 18.80
CA VAL A 481 15.37 19.77 17.60
C VAL A 481 14.47 18.52 17.63
N PRO A 482 13.14 18.66 17.61
CA PRO A 482 12.20 17.54 17.44
C PRO A 482 12.38 16.89 16.09
N VAL A 483 12.17 15.58 16.00
CA VAL A 483 12.33 14.82 14.76
C VAL A 483 11.00 14.27 14.27
N ALA A 484 10.42 13.33 15.01
CA ALA A 484 9.12 12.76 14.70
C ALA A 484 8.13 13.00 15.86
N ILE A 485 6.84 12.97 15.52
CA ILE A 485 5.72 13.20 16.42
C ILE A 485 4.70 12.05 16.36
N LEU A 486 4.10 11.75 17.51
CA LEU A 486 2.95 10.85 17.66
C LEU A 486 1.68 11.62 17.93
N TYR A 487 0.60 11.18 17.32
CA TYR A 487 -0.73 11.72 17.55
C TYR A 487 -1.81 10.66 17.38
N ASP A 488 -2.92 10.81 18.10
CA ASP A 488 -4.04 9.84 18.14
C ASP A 488 -5.10 10.11 17.06
N THR A 489 -4.68 10.55 15.87
CA THR A 489 -5.57 10.62 14.71
C THR A 489 -5.75 9.23 14.09
N ASP A 490 -6.64 9.16 13.11
CA ASP A 490 -7.03 7.93 12.48
C ASP A 490 -6.57 7.89 11.02
N THR A 491 -5.35 7.39 10.81
CA THR A 491 -4.77 7.24 9.47
C THR A 491 -4.69 5.77 9.04
N THR A 492 -4.60 5.57 7.73
CA THR A 492 -4.24 4.31 7.06
C THR A 492 -3.39 4.56 5.82
N GLY A 493 -2.94 3.51 5.13
CA GLY A 493 -2.22 3.61 3.86
C GLY A 493 -2.95 4.54 2.90
N GLY A 494 -2.22 5.41 2.19
CA GLY A 494 -2.76 6.53 1.42
C GLY A 494 -2.72 7.88 2.16
N ASN A 495 -2.48 7.90 3.48
CA ASN A 495 -2.23 9.16 4.21
C ASN A 495 -0.76 9.59 4.24
N SER A 496 0.19 8.80 3.76
CA SER A 496 1.60 9.23 3.69
C SER A 496 1.70 10.51 2.85
N GLY A 497 2.42 11.51 3.36
CA GLY A 497 2.48 12.87 2.80
C GLY A 497 1.34 13.81 3.23
N SER A 498 0.33 13.35 3.99
CA SER A 498 -0.77 14.22 4.42
C SER A 498 -0.28 15.29 5.41
N PRO A 499 -0.73 16.54 5.28
CA PRO A 499 -0.34 17.61 6.19
C PRO A 499 -0.95 17.39 7.57
N VAL A 500 -0.10 17.42 8.60
CA VAL A 500 -0.53 17.52 10.00
C VAL A 500 -0.73 19.00 10.31
N LEU A 501 -1.96 19.36 10.63
CA LEU A 501 -2.38 20.75 10.82
C LEU A 501 -2.70 21.01 12.29
N ASN A 502 -2.25 22.14 12.83
CA ASN A 502 -2.67 22.59 14.16
C ASN A 502 -4.12 23.12 14.15
N SER A 503 -4.65 23.53 15.31
CA SER A 503 -6.01 24.06 15.44
C SER A 503 -6.29 25.35 14.63
N ARG A 504 -5.27 26.00 14.05
CA ARG A 504 -5.40 27.18 13.19
C ARG A 504 -5.30 26.83 11.69
N GLY A 505 -5.14 25.54 11.34
CA GLY A 505 -4.99 25.08 9.96
C GLY A 505 -3.59 25.35 9.38
N GLN A 506 -2.57 25.48 10.22
CA GLN A 506 -1.18 25.66 9.80
C GLN A 506 -0.41 24.34 9.88
N LEU A 507 0.53 24.12 8.96
CA LEU A 507 1.36 22.92 8.88
C LEU A 507 2.32 22.84 10.06
N VAL A 508 2.20 21.76 10.83
CA VAL A 508 3.07 21.43 11.96
C VAL A 508 3.83 20.11 11.80
N GLY A 509 3.52 19.35 10.75
CA GLY A 509 4.26 18.15 10.38
C GLY A 509 3.68 17.48 9.15
N VAL A 510 4.28 16.36 8.74
CA VAL A 510 3.83 15.55 7.60
C VAL A 510 3.69 14.11 8.05
N ASN A 511 2.50 13.52 7.87
CA ASN A 511 2.25 12.11 8.22
C ASN A 511 3.04 11.20 7.27
N PHE A 512 3.75 10.20 7.80
CA PHE A 512 4.45 9.23 6.95
C PHE A 512 4.17 7.78 7.34
N ASP A 513 3.86 7.49 8.61
CA ASP A 513 3.69 6.12 9.09
C ASP A 513 2.70 6.01 10.27
N ARG A 514 2.56 4.82 10.86
CA ARG A 514 1.80 4.53 12.08
C ARG A 514 2.59 3.57 12.97
N CYS A 515 2.29 3.56 14.27
CA CYS A 515 2.89 2.58 15.18
C CYS A 515 2.42 1.15 14.85
N PHE A 516 3.23 0.17 15.24
CA PHE A 516 3.02 -1.25 14.91
C PHE A 516 1.67 -1.76 15.41
N GLU A 517 1.27 -1.40 16.62
CA GLU A 517 -0.04 -1.73 17.18
C GLU A 517 -1.20 -1.09 16.40
N ALA A 518 -0.95 0.01 15.68
CA ALA A 518 -1.95 0.71 14.87
C ALA A 518 -2.14 0.10 13.46
N THR A 519 -1.36 -0.92 13.08
CA THR A 519 -1.57 -1.65 11.81
C THR A 519 -2.98 -2.26 11.72
N ILE A 520 -3.61 -2.52 12.87
CA ILE A 520 -4.98 -3.03 12.99
C ILE A 520 -6.08 -1.97 12.72
N ASN A 521 -5.73 -0.69 12.62
CA ASN A 521 -6.70 0.40 12.42
C ASN A 521 -7.57 0.21 11.15
N ASP A 522 -7.09 -0.60 10.21
CA ASP A 522 -7.81 -0.97 9.00
C ASP A 522 -9.07 -1.79 9.31
N PHE A 523 -9.08 -2.56 10.41
CA PHE A 523 -10.24 -3.31 10.90
C PHE A 523 -10.90 -2.66 12.12
N ALA A 524 -10.12 -2.08 13.03
CA ALA A 524 -10.62 -1.44 14.24
C ALA A 524 -9.62 -0.41 14.81
N TRP A 525 -10.10 0.80 15.09
CA TRP A 525 -9.31 1.85 15.75
C TRP A 525 -9.57 1.88 17.26
N ASN A 526 -8.53 2.12 18.07
CA ASN A 526 -8.66 2.28 19.51
C ASN A 526 -7.66 3.33 20.05
N LYS A 527 -8.16 4.26 20.86
CA LYS A 527 -7.37 5.34 21.49
C LYS A 527 -6.18 4.85 22.33
N ASP A 528 -6.21 3.62 22.84
CA ASP A 528 -5.20 3.10 23.76
C ASP A 528 -3.90 2.73 23.04
N TYR A 529 -3.97 2.31 21.76
CA TYR A 529 -2.81 1.88 20.99
C TYR A 529 -2.65 2.57 19.62
N SER A 530 -3.72 3.14 19.05
CA SER A 530 -3.67 3.71 17.70
C SER A 530 -2.92 5.04 17.70
N ARG A 531 -1.73 5.08 17.09
CA ARG A 531 -0.96 6.32 16.89
C ARG A 531 -0.45 6.42 15.46
N SER A 532 -0.63 7.60 14.88
CA SER A 532 -0.02 8.01 13.62
C SER A 532 1.34 8.65 13.91
N ILE A 533 2.25 8.52 12.95
CA ILE A 533 3.63 9.04 13.02
C ILE A 533 3.80 10.08 11.91
N GLY A 534 4.27 11.27 12.29
CA GLY A 534 4.65 12.31 11.35
C GLY A 534 6.03 12.88 11.64
N VAL A 535 6.65 13.50 10.64
CA VAL A 535 7.88 14.27 10.82
C VAL A 535 7.49 15.67 11.32
N ASP A 536 8.16 16.16 12.35
CA ASP A 536 7.93 17.48 12.90
C ASP A 536 8.41 18.55 11.92
N ILE A 537 7.62 19.60 11.72
CA ILE A 537 7.97 20.67 10.78
C ILE A 537 9.28 21.38 11.16
N ARG A 538 9.64 21.42 12.44
CA ARG A 538 10.91 21.99 12.90
C ARG A 538 12.10 21.18 12.38
N TYR A 539 11.98 19.85 12.29
CA TYR A 539 13.02 19.02 11.69
C TYR A 539 13.16 19.28 10.20
N VAL A 540 12.03 19.35 9.49
CA VAL A 540 11.99 19.66 8.05
C VAL A 540 12.72 20.99 7.78
N LEU A 541 12.34 22.04 8.51
CA LEU A 541 12.93 23.37 8.34
C LEU A 541 14.40 23.42 8.77
N TRP A 542 14.80 22.73 9.83
CA TRP A 542 16.20 22.65 10.27
C TRP A 542 17.07 21.91 9.25
N ILE A 543 16.63 20.76 8.74
CA ILE A 543 17.35 20.02 7.68
C ILE A 543 17.47 20.90 6.44
N THR A 544 16.38 21.52 5.98
CA THR A 544 16.38 22.30 4.74
C THR A 544 17.19 23.59 4.85
N GLY A 545 16.95 24.42 5.88
CA GLY A 545 17.61 25.72 6.03
C GLY A 545 18.98 25.65 6.68
N VAL A 546 19.13 24.88 7.77
CA VAL A 546 20.37 24.91 8.58
C VAL A 546 21.40 23.90 8.12
N VAL A 547 20.98 22.67 7.78
CA VAL A 547 21.91 21.59 7.38
C VAL A 547 22.28 21.67 5.90
N TYR A 548 21.30 21.99 5.04
CA TYR A 548 21.49 22.04 3.59
C TYR A 548 21.42 23.44 2.98
N GLU A 549 21.28 24.49 3.79
CA GLU A 549 21.44 25.90 3.37
C GLU A 549 20.49 26.30 2.22
N ALA A 550 19.30 25.69 2.18
CA ALA A 550 18.26 25.98 1.19
C ALA A 550 17.30 27.09 1.67
N ASP A 551 17.85 28.20 2.15
CA ASP A 551 17.10 29.32 2.76
C ASP A 551 16.04 29.92 1.83
N HIS A 552 16.26 29.87 0.52
CA HIS A 552 15.28 30.32 -0.47
C HIS A 552 13.94 29.57 -0.38
N LEU A 553 13.95 28.30 0.05
CA LEU A 553 12.72 27.53 0.27
C LEU A 553 12.01 27.96 1.56
N LEU A 554 12.75 28.27 2.62
CA LEU A 554 12.19 28.82 3.86
C LEU A 554 11.52 30.17 3.60
N LYS A 555 12.19 31.03 2.81
CA LYS A 555 11.64 32.29 2.33
C LYS A 555 10.38 32.11 1.51
N GLU A 556 10.37 31.18 0.58
CA GLU A 556 9.19 30.87 -0.23
C GLU A 556 8.00 30.39 0.63
N MET A 557 8.28 29.64 1.70
CA MET A 557 7.28 29.19 2.68
C MET A 557 6.84 30.29 3.67
N GLY A 558 7.46 31.47 3.64
CA GLY A 558 7.14 32.57 4.54
C GLY A 558 7.60 32.36 5.98
N VAL A 559 8.66 31.58 6.19
CA VAL A 559 9.23 31.23 7.50
C VAL A 559 10.69 31.65 7.59
N GLU A 560 11.00 32.94 7.37
CA GLU A 560 12.32 33.52 7.68
C GLU A 560 12.49 33.79 9.18
#